data_AF-A0A7Z8QBD4-F1
#
_entry.id   AF-A0A7Z8QBD4-F1
#
_cell.length_a   1.000
_cell.length_b   1.000
_cell.length_c   1.000
_cell.angle_alpha   90.00
_cell.angle_beta   90.00
_cell.angle_gamma   90.00
#
_symmetry.space_group_name_H-M   'P 1'
#
loop_
_entity.id
_entity.type
_entity.pdbx_description
1 polymer ?
#
loop_
_entity_poly.entity_id
_entity_poly.type
_entity_poly.pdbx_seq_one_letter_code
_entity_poly.pdbx_strand_id
1 'polypeptide(L)'
;MDSISKTKSEKQDSTDISAYDLIMKNKERLLSFDEPTRFIFSHSALREGWDNPNVFQICTLKHSQAEDNKRQEIGRGLRISVKCRGEDKGTRMDVATLEDDFFDVNTLTVIASESYDSFSKKLQKETVESLSDRPVILTLEALVDRVLTNEKGQQLTFTNQSAVDLIFQFREQAYIDKDDKITDKLVKAIEEDTVELPTELVPFKASVCELMQKIHTTANFQASADGKADNIDISDFKPNANFAKKEFQDLWNKIKIKTVYEVDFSDEELIKNSVSKIDKKLSVKKVIVHITEGEQKKNIDESVLKSGDSMVKTKDITEKADSLLGAVKYDLIGEIAKEARLNRKTVAAILQKIRADTFHQFKVNPESFIKEVSKIINDEKATTLINSIVYSKTDNTYEDKIFTVNNFKGSLNSNILEVKKHVYDYLKTDSKIEREFAKELEIGEVLVYSKLPNDFKIPTPVGNYNPDWAIVFDTDKFKYVYFIAETKGSMESMQLREIEKKKIDYAKKHFEALGHSDIKFDVISTYDDLINKVLM
;
A
#
# COMPACT_ATOMS: atom_id res chain seq x y z
N MET A 1 29.24 -9.23 -48.70
CA MET A 1 29.91 -10.51 -49.02
C MET A 1 31.20 -10.56 -48.22
N ASP A 2 31.53 -11.75 -47.75
CA ASP A 2 32.71 -12.16 -46.96
C ASP A 2 32.69 -11.75 -45.47
N SER A 3 32.80 -12.65 -44.48
CA SER A 3 33.14 -14.07 -44.50
C SER A 3 32.60 -14.76 -43.23
N ILE A 4 31.90 -15.88 -43.43
CA ILE A 4 31.47 -16.80 -42.38
C ILE A 4 32.65 -17.69 -42.03
N SER A 5 33.28 -17.51 -40.85
CA SER A 5 34.23 -18.49 -40.32
C SER A 5 33.50 -19.56 -39.51
N LYS A 6 33.40 -20.75 -40.11
CA LYS A 6 32.93 -21.98 -39.47
C LYS A 6 33.90 -22.41 -38.38
N THR A 7 33.48 -22.26 -37.12
CA THR A 7 33.99 -23.06 -35.99
C THR A 7 32.87 -23.20 -34.96
N LYS A 8 31.93 -24.12 -35.21
CA LYS A 8 30.81 -24.45 -34.31
C LYS A 8 30.67 -25.97 -34.23
N SER A 9 31.17 -26.56 -33.15
CA SER A 9 30.55 -27.75 -32.54
C SER A 9 31.02 -28.01 -31.09
N GLU A 10 32.23 -27.58 -30.68
CA GLU A 10 32.72 -27.89 -29.31
C GLU A 10 32.55 -26.76 -28.26
N LYS A 11 32.31 -25.51 -28.67
CA LYS A 11 32.13 -24.39 -27.72
C LYS A 11 30.73 -24.29 -27.12
N GLN A 12 29.74 -24.94 -27.72
CA GLN A 12 28.32 -24.74 -27.39
C GLN A 12 27.93 -25.39 -26.04
N ASP A 13 28.50 -26.55 -25.72
CA ASP A 13 28.22 -27.27 -24.46
C ASP A 13 28.79 -26.56 -23.23
N SER A 14 29.98 -25.94 -23.34
CA SER A 14 30.61 -25.23 -22.21
C SER A 14 29.87 -23.95 -21.82
N THR A 15 29.33 -23.23 -22.80
CA THR A 15 28.55 -22.01 -22.57
C THR A 15 27.20 -22.34 -21.95
N ASP A 16 26.56 -23.44 -22.35
CA ASP A 16 25.27 -23.87 -21.82
C ASP A 16 25.35 -24.30 -20.36
N ILE A 17 26.43 -24.99 -19.95
CA ILE A 17 26.69 -25.33 -18.54
C ILE A 17 26.95 -24.08 -17.70
N SER A 18 27.76 -23.14 -18.21
CA SER A 18 28.07 -21.89 -17.50
C SER A 18 26.84 -20.99 -17.32
N ALA A 19 25.96 -20.93 -18.33
CA ALA A 19 24.70 -20.21 -18.26
C ALA A 19 23.72 -20.89 -17.29
N TYR A 20 23.64 -22.23 -17.32
CA TYR A 20 22.84 -23.00 -16.39
C TYR A 20 23.29 -22.79 -14.94
N ASP A 21 24.60 -22.83 -14.67
CA ASP A 21 25.17 -22.59 -13.35
C ASP A 21 24.96 -21.15 -12.87
N LEU A 22 25.02 -20.16 -13.77
CA LEU A 22 24.68 -18.78 -13.44
C LEU A 22 23.21 -18.65 -13.00
N ILE A 23 22.30 -19.29 -13.73
CA ILE A 23 20.85 -19.21 -13.51
C ILE A 23 20.39 -20.00 -12.27
N MET A 24 20.99 -21.17 -12.03
CA MET A 24 20.54 -22.10 -10.99
C MET A 24 21.35 -22.01 -9.70
N LYS A 25 22.67 -21.77 -9.77
CA LYS A 25 23.56 -21.75 -8.61
C LYS A 25 23.98 -20.32 -8.22
N ASN A 26 24.37 -19.49 -9.17
CA ASN A 26 24.90 -18.15 -8.90
C ASN A 26 23.84 -17.04 -9.05
N LYS A 27 22.67 -17.24 -8.43
CA LYS A 27 21.52 -16.32 -8.53
C LYS A 27 21.84 -14.90 -8.08
N GLU A 28 22.67 -14.74 -7.06
CA GLU A 28 23.09 -13.42 -6.56
C GLU A 28 23.96 -12.67 -7.56
N ARG A 29 24.79 -13.37 -8.36
CA ARG A 29 25.54 -12.74 -9.45
C ARG A 29 24.61 -12.25 -10.55
N LEU A 30 23.58 -13.02 -10.88
CA LEU A 30 22.58 -12.63 -11.89
C LEU A 30 21.82 -11.35 -11.48
N LEU A 31 21.65 -11.11 -10.18
CA LEU A 31 21.07 -9.87 -9.64
C LEU A 31 22.04 -8.69 -9.64
N SER A 32 23.34 -8.92 -9.82
CA SER A 32 24.36 -7.85 -9.80
C SER A 32 24.35 -7.02 -11.08
N PHE A 33 24.59 -5.72 -10.92
CA PHE A 33 24.80 -4.82 -12.05
C PHE A 33 26.10 -5.09 -12.81
N ASP A 34 27.10 -5.70 -12.14
CA ASP A 34 28.39 -6.06 -12.75
C ASP A 34 28.27 -7.22 -13.75
N GLU A 35 27.26 -8.07 -13.57
CA GLU A 35 26.97 -9.16 -14.50
C GLU A 35 26.16 -8.58 -15.67
N PRO A 36 26.64 -8.63 -16.93
CA PRO A 36 25.94 -8.04 -18.07
C PRO A 36 24.71 -8.85 -18.52
N THR A 37 24.57 -10.09 -18.06
CA THR A 37 23.47 -10.98 -18.43
C THR A 37 22.12 -10.45 -17.95
N ARG A 38 21.26 -10.03 -18.89
CA ARG A 38 19.89 -9.53 -18.66
C ARG A 38 18.81 -10.28 -19.42
N PHE A 39 19.17 -10.89 -20.55
CA PHE A 39 18.24 -11.66 -21.38
C PHE A 39 18.54 -13.15 -21.23
N ILE A 40 17.51 -13.92 -20.86
CA ILE A 40 17.61 -15.35 -20.67
C ILE A 40 16.68 -16.03 -21.67
N PHE A 41 17.27 -16.79 -22.59
CA PHE A 41 16.53 -17.61 -23.54
C PHE A 41 16.58 -19.07 -23.07
N SER A 42 15.42 -19.66 -22.79
CA SER A 42 15.34 -21.05 -22.32
C SER A 42 14.43 -21.89 -23.21
N HIS A 43 14.91 -23.08 -23.59
CA HIS A 43 14.14 -24.02 -24.41
C HIS A 43 13.05 -24.76 -23.62
N SER A 44 13.25 -25.02 -22.34
CA SER A 44 12.18 -25.42 -21.43
C SER A 44 11.93 -24.24 -20.52
N ALA A 45 10.75 -23.63 -20.60
CA ALA A 45 10.39 -22.61 -19.65
C ALA A 45 10.60 -23.20 -18.25
N LEU A 46 11.58 -22.63 -17.53
CA LEU A 46 11.69 -22.69 -16.08
C LEU A 46 11.37 -24.07 -15.47
N ARG A 47 12.24 -25.06 -15.71
CA ARG A 47 12.21 -26.31 -14.91
C ARG A 47 12.33 -25.98 -13.41
N GLU A 48 11.94 -26.92 -12.55
CA GLU A 48 12.06 -26.84 -11.10
C GLU A 48 13.43 -26.27 -10.68
N GLY A 49 13.43 -25.20 -9.86
CA GLY A 49 14.63 -24.55 -9.32
C GLY A 49 14.84 -23.08 -9.71
N TRP A 50 14.18 -22.59 -10.77
CA TRP A 50 14.18 -21.15 -11.08
C TRP A 50 13.16 -20.37 -10.26
N ASP A 51 13.51 -19.15 -9.89
CA ASP A 51 13.81 -18.81 -8.50
C ASP A 51 14.42 -17.41 -8.42
N ASN A 52 13.92 -16.44 -9.21
CA ASN A 52 14.49 -15.09 -9.24
C ASN A 52 13.37 -14.03 -9.04
N PRO A 53 13.48 -13.14 -8.04
CA PRO A 53 12.49 -12.11 -7.77
C PRO A 53 12.52 -10.93 -8.76
N ASN A 54 13.60 -10.71 -9.50
CA ASN A 54 13.77 -9.55 -10.39
C ASN A 54 13.50 -9.94 -11.86
N VAL A 55 12.37 -10.61 -12.07
CA VAL A 55 11.89 -11.02 -13.39
C VAL A 55 10.72 -10.13 -13.75
N PHE A 56 10.96 -9.15 -14.61
CA PHE A 56 9.93 -8.17 -14.99
C PHE A 56 9.28 -8.47 -16.34
N GLN A 57 9.85 -9.36 -17.14
CA GLN A 57 9.33 -9.70 -18.46
C GLN A 57 9.41 -11.20 -18.71
N ILE A 58 8.30 -11.79 -19.16
CA ILE A 58 8.25 -13.15 -19.66
C ILE A 58 7.74 -13.11 -21.10
N CYS A 59 8.56 -13.58 -22.03
CA CYS A 59 8.19 -13.70 -23.44
C CYS A 59 8.01 -15.16 -23.81
N THR A 60 6.79 -15.55 -24.15
CA THR A 60 6.47 -16.93 -24.54
C THR A 60 6.43 -17.06 -26.06
N LEU A 61 7.52 -17.58 -26.64
CA LEU A 61 7.64 -17.82 -28.09
C LEU A 61 7.04 -19.17 -28.53
N LYS A 62 6.47 -19.95 -27.62
CA LYS A 62 5.93 -21.30 -27.88
C LYS A 62 4.42 -21.32 -27.72
N HIS A 63 3.74 -22.08 -28.59
CA HIS A 63 2.34 -22.44 -28.43
C HIS A 63 2.23 -23.66 -27.49
N SER A 64 2.13 -23.41 -26.19
CA SER A 64 1.83 -24.46 -25.21
C SER A 64 0.31 -24.62 -25.05
N GLN A 65 -0.21 -25.84 -25.16
CA GLN A 65 -1.64 -26.15 -24.96
C GLN A 65 -1.98 -26.49 -23.49
N ALA A 66 -0.99 -26.72 -22.63
CA ALA A 66 -1.22 -27.12 -21.23
C ALA A 66 -1.30 -25.88 -20.31
N GLU A 67 -2.49 -25.62 -19.78
CA GLU A 67 -2.80 -24.48 -18.89
C GLU A 67 -1.99 -24.50 -17.58
N ASP A 68 -1.78 -25.68 -16.99
CA ASP A 68 -1.02 -25.84 -15.74
C ASP A 68 0.43 -25.37 -15.85
N ASN A 69 1.07 -25.65 -16.99
CA ASN A 69 2.44 -25.20 -17.26
C ASN A 69 2.50 -23.68 -17.39
N LYS A 70 1.53 -23.06 -18.08
CA LYS A 70 1.47 -21.59 -18.21
C LYS A 70 1.32 -20.90 -16.85
N ARG A 71 0.49 -21.46 -15.97
CA ARG A 71 0.29 -20.93 -14.61
C ARG A 71 1.57 -20.99 -13.78
N GLN A 72 2.32 -22.09 -13.86
CA GLN A 72 3.61 -22.22 -13.17
C GLN A 72 4.67 -21.28 -13.75
N GLU A 73 4.72 -21.09 -15.07
CA GLU A 73 5.66 -20.18 -15.73
C GLU A 73 5.45 -18.73 -15.30
N ILE A 74 4.20 -18.24 -15.34
CA ILE A 74 3.85 -16.88 -14.88
C ILE A 74 4.12 -16.75 -13.37
N GLY A 75 3.73 -17.76 -12.57
CA GLY A 75 3.88 -17.73 -11.12
C GLY A 75 5.33 -17.54 -10.63
N ARG A 76 6.32 -17.92 -11.45
CA ARG A 76 7.74 -17.69 -11.13
C ARG A 76 8.16 -16.22 -11.27
N GLY A 77 7.47 -15.45 -12.11
CA GLY A 77 7.70 -14.00 -12.28
C GLY A 77 6.88 -13.12 -11.33
N LEU A 78 5.93 -13.68 -10.55
CA LEU A 78 5.06 -12.92 -9.65
C LEU A 78 5.68 -12.62 -8.27
N ARG A 79 7.00 -12.79 -8.12
CA ARG A 79 7.69 -12.53 -6.86
C ARG A 79 7.96 -11.04 -6.72
N ILE A 80 7.84 -10.52 -5.49
CA ILE A 80 8.23 -9.14 -5.18
C ILE A 80 9.74 -9.00 -5.35
N SER A 81 10.15 -8.01 -6.13
CA SER A 81 11.54 -7.74 -6.48
C SER A 81 12.40 -7.31 -5.28
N VAL A 82 13.72 -7.38 -5.44
CA VAL A 82 14.69 -6.93 -4.43
C VAL A 82 15.59 -5.83 -4.97
N LYS A 83 15.99 -4.91 -4.09
CA LYS A 83 16.91 -3.82 -4.42
C LYS A 83 18.32 -4.36 -4.66
N CYS A 84 18.89 -4.09 -5.83
CA CYS A 84 20.22 -4.60 -6.21
C CYS A 84 21.38 -3.62 -5.94
N ARG A 85 21.10 -2.39 -5.49
CA ARG A 85 22.09 -1.30 -5.31
C ARG A 85 21.78 -0.43 -4.08
N GLY A 86 22.84 0.15 -3.50
CA GLY A 86 22.75 1.08 -2.37
C GLY A 86 23.02 0.40 -1.03
N GLU A 87 22.89 1.17 0.06
CA GLU A 87 23.11 0.68 1.43
C GLU A 87 22.11 -0.43 1.79
N ASP A 88 20.90 -0.40 1.24
CA ASP A 88 19.82 -1.37 1.48
C ASP A 88 19.77 -2.51 0.43
N LYS A 89 20.91 -2.96 -0.08
CA LYS A 89 20.96 -4.06 -1.05
C LYS A 89 20.34 -5.34 -0.44
N GLY A 90 19.44 -5.96 -1.19
CA GLY A 90 18.74 -7.19 -0.77
C GLY A 90 17.41 -6.96 -0.07
N THR A 91 17.04 -5.71 0.23
CA THR A 91 15.72 -5.36 0.75
C THR A 91 14.64 -5.64 -0.30
N ARG A 92 13.53 -6.23 0.13
CA ARG A 92 12.37 -6.47 -0.74
C ARG A 92 11.67 -5.16 -1.02
N MET A 93 11.30 -4.96 -2.28
CA MET A 93 10.58 -3.78 -2.76
C MET A 93 9.07 -3.98 -2.56
N ASP A 94 8.65 -4.17 -1.30
CA ASP A 94 7.26 -4.39 -0.91
C ASP A 94 6.50 -3.07 -0.67
N VAL A 95 5.22 -3.16 -0.33
CA VAL A 95 4.35 -1.98 -0.08
C VAL A 95 4.90 -1.09 1.05
N ALA A 96 5.56 -1.66 2.05
CA ALA A 96 6.15 -0.88 3.14
C ALA A 96 7.39 -0.08 2.69
N THR A 97 8.04 -0.51 1.60
CA THR A 97 9.25 0.10 1.08
C THR A 97 8.97 1.08 -0.06
N LEU A 98 8.07 0.70 -0.98
CA LEU A 98 7.76 1.46 -2.18
C LEU A 98 6.51 2.33 -2.05
N GLU A 99 5.65 2.09 -1.06
CA GLU A 99 4.38 2.80 -0.90
C GLU A 99 3.59 2.74 -2.24
N ASP A 100 3.33 3.87 -2.88
CA ASP A 100 2.53 3.95 -4.11
C ASP A 100 3.24 3.39 -5.36
N ASP A 101 4.57 3.37 -5.38
CA ASP A 101 5.37 2.82 -6.51
C ASP A 101 5.33 1.28 -6.57
N PHE A 102 4.68 0.62 -5.61
CA PHE A 102 4.71 -0.83 -5.48
C PHE A 102 4.33 -1.54 -6.78
N PHE A 103 3.23 -1.12 -7.41
CA PHE A 103 2.75 -1.73 -8.65
C PHE A 103 3.60 -1.31 -9.86
N ASP A 104 4.08 -0.07 -9.90
CA ASP A 104 4.91 0.43 -11.00
C ASP A 104 6.24 -0.32 -11.11
N VAL A 105 6.86 -0.64 -9.97
CA VAL A 105 8.09 -1.42 -9.94
C VAL A 105 7.80 -2.92 -10.10
N ASN A 106 6.81 -3.47 -9.39
CA ASN A 106 6.54 -4.91 -9.38
C ASN A 106 5.48 -5.35 -10.40
N THR A 107 5.54 -4.81 -11.62
CA THR A 107 4.70 -5.26 -12.74
C THR A 107 5.44 -6.26 -13.61
N LEU A 108 4.85 -7.46 -13.75
CA LEU A 108 5.31 -8.49 -14.68
C LEU A 108 4.66 -8.30 -16.06
N THR A 109 5.46 -7.94 -17.06
CA THR A 109 4.99 -7.86 -18.45
C THR A 109 5.05 -9.23 -19.12
N VAL A 110 3.90 -9.73 -19.57
CA VAL A 110 3.83 -11.00 -20.32
C VAL A 110 3.67 -10.69 -21.81
N ILE A 111 4.70 -11.00 -22.60
CA ILE A 111 4.68 -10.88 -24.05
C ILE A 111 4.18 -12.20 -24.64
N ALA A 112 2.94 -12.17 -25.10
CA ALA A 112 2.12 -13.33 -25.42
C ALA A 112 1.75 -13.40 -26.91
N SER A 113 1.57 -14.62 -27.44
CA SER A 113 0.76 -14.84 -28.64
C SER A 113 -0.74 -14.74 -28.31
N GLU A 114 -1.64 -14.69 -29.30
CA GLU A 114 -3.10 -14.57 -29.10
C GLU A 114 -3.68 -15.61 -28.10
N SER A 115 -3.12 -16.82 -28.10
CA SER A 115 -3.47 -17.91 -27.17
C SER A 115 -3.04 -17.68 -25.70
N TYR A 116 -2.08 -16.78 -25.47
CA TYR A 116 -1.50 -16.50 -24.16
C TYR A 116 -2.00 -15.15 -23.62
N ASP A 117 -2.48 -14.24 -24.48
CA ASP A 117 -3.25 -13.04 -24.10
C ASP A 117 -4.61 -13.44 -23.49
N SER A 118 -5.35 -14.31 -24.20
CA SER A 118 -6.60 -14.89 -23.70
C SER A 118 -6.40 -15.65 -22.39
N PHE A 119 -5.30 -16.41 -22.27
CA PHE A 119 -4.92 -17.08 -21.01
C PHE A 119 -4.62 -16.10 -19.88
N SER A 120 -3.83 -15.05 -20.13
CA SER A 120 -3.45 -14.07 -19.09
C SER A 120 -4.68 -13.32 -18.59
N LYS A 121 -5.57 -12.90 -19.49
CA LYS A 121 -6.87 -12.30 -19.15
C LYS A 121 -7.75 -13.26 -18.36
N LYS A 122 -7.80 -14.54 -18.76
CA LYS A 122 -8.56 -15.57 -18.05
C LYS A 122 -7.98 -15.84 -16.66
N LEU A 123 -6.67 -15.95 -16.52
CA LEU A 123 -6.00 -16.14 -15.22
C LEU A 123 -6.22 -14.96 -14.29
N GLN A 124 -6.17 -13.73 -14.81
CA GLN A 124 -6.51 -12.54 -14.04
C GLN A 124 -7.98 -12.57 -13.61
N LYS A 125 -8.89 -12.89 -14.53
CA LYS A 125 -10.32 -13.06 -14.22
C LYS A 125 -10.54 -14.14 -13.17
N GLU A 126 -9.91 -15.30 -13.31
CA GLU A 126 -9.95 -16.40 -12.34
C GLU A 126 -9.34 -15.99 -10.99
N THR A 127 -8.30 -15.16 -10.98
CA THR A 127 -7.70 -14.66 -9.73
C THR A 127 -8.67 -13.71 -9.04
N VAL A 128 -9.28 -12.79 -9.78
CA VAL A 128 -10.34 -11.89 -9.28
C VAL A 128 -11.56 -12.69 -8.83
N GLU A 129 -11.97 -13.70 -9.59
CA GLU A 129 -13.07 -14.61 -9.24
C GLU A 129 -12.74 -15.46 -8.00
N SER A 130 -11.49 -15.90 -7.83
CA SER A 130 -11.05 -16.58 -6.60
C SER A 130 -10.98 -15.63 -5.40
N LEU A 131 -10.82 -14.33 -5.65
CA LEU A 131 -10.96 -13.28 -4.64
C LEU A 131 -12.45 -12.88 -4.44
N SER A 132 -13.36 -13.31 -5.33
CA SER A 132 -14.77 -12.87 -5.40
C SER A 132 -15.72 -13.55 -4.42
N ASP A 133 -15.21 -14.37 -3.49
CA ASP A 133 -15.88 -14.57 -2.19
C ASP A 133 -16.06 -13.22 -1.46
N ARG A 134 -15.34 -12.18 -1.88
CA ARG A 134 -15.54 -10.80 -1.44
C ARG A 134 -16.64 -10.12 -2.29
N PRO A 135 -17.64 -9.51 -1.63
CA PRO A 135 -18.72 -8.85 -2.34
C PRO A 135 -18.22 -7.65 -3.14
N VAL A 136 -18.74 -7.52 -4.35
CA VAL A 136 -18.47 -6.47 -5.35
C VAL A 136 -19.59 -5.43 -5.37
N ILE A 137 -20.77 -5.84 -4.91
CA ILE A 137 -21.98 -5.02 -4.78
C ILE A 137 -22.49 -5.10 -3.34
N LEU A 138 -23.20 -4.06 -2.91
CA LEU A 138 -23.77 -3.97 -1.58
C LEU A 138 -25.14 -4.64 -1.52
N THR A 139 -25.17 -5.97 -1.43
CA THR A 139 -26.41 -6.75 -1.29
C THR A 139 -26.71 -7.11 0.17
N LEU A 140 -27.94 -7.56 0.44
CA LEU A 140 -28.31 -8.11 1.74
C LEU A 140 -27.40 -9.28 2.13
N GLU A 141 -27.13 -10.20 1.19
CA GLU A 141 -26.23 -11.34 1.41
C GLU A 141 -24.78 -10.90 1.71
N ALA A 142 -24.34 -9.77 1.17
CA ALA A 142 -23.02 -9.21 1.44
C ALA A 142 -22.89 -8.62 2.86
N LEU A 143 -24.00 -8.36 3.55
CA LEU A 143 -24.05 -7.71 4.86
C LEU A 143 -24.52 -8.65 5.96
N VAL A 144 -25.61 -9.39 5.74
CA VAL A 144 -26.25 -10.25 6.74
C VAL A 144 -25.25 -11.26 7.30
N ASP A 145 -25.32 -11.48 8.62
CA ASP A 145 -24.42 -12.33 9.40
C ASP A 145 -22.96 -11.82 9.51
N ARG A 146 -22.61 -10.69 8.90
CA ARG A 146 -21.30 -10.06 9.14
C ARG A 146 -21.27 -9.36 10.49
N VAL A 147 -20.16 -9.57 11.19
CA VAL A 147 -19.90 -8.99 12.51
C VAL A 147 -19.05 -7.73 12.38
N LEU A 148 -19.63 -6.58 12.72
CA LEU A 148 -18.93 -5.32 12.91
C LEU A 148 -18.32 -5.29 14.31
N THR A 149 -17.11 -4.73 14.46
CA THR A 149 -16.44 -4.58 15.76
C THR A 149 -15.93 -3.17 15.93
N ASN A 150 -16.47 -2.43 16.90
CA ASN A 150 -16.02 -1.07 17.15
C ASN A 150 -14.73 -1.02 17.98
N GLU A 151 -14.16 0.19 18.15
CA GLU A 151 -12.92 0.41 18.92
C GLU A 151 -13.00 -0.06 20.38
N LYS A 152 -14.21 -0.15 20.93
CA LYS A 152 -14.46 -0.62 22.31
C LYS A 152 -14.62 -2.14 22.39
N GLY A 153 -14.44 -2.87 21.29
CA GLY A 153 -14.62 -4.33 21.23
C GLY A 153 -16.07 -4.80 21.28
N GLN A 154 -17.04 -3.88 21.19
CA GLN A 154 -18.44 -4.26 21.04
C GLN A 154 -18.63 -4.86 19.65
N GLN A 155 -19.53 -5.84 19.54
CA GLN A 155 -19.83 -6.51 18.29
C GLN A 155 -21.29 -6.30 17.93
N LEU A 156 -21.55 -6.02 16.67
CA LEU A 156 -22.89 -5.98 16.10
C LEU A 156 -22.91 -6.84 14.86
N THR A 157 -23.78 -7.82 14.84
CA THR A 157 -24.04 -8.62 13.64
C THR A 157 -25.11 -7.91 12.83
N PHE A 158 -24.86 -7.73 11.53
CA PHE A 158 -25.89 -7.24 10.62
C PHE A 158 -27.09 -8.20 10.62
N THR A 159 -28.23 -7.68 11.05
CA THR A 159 -29.54 -8.30 10.83
C THR A 159 -30.07 -7.93 9.46
N ASN A 160 -31.04 -8.70 8.95
CA ASN A 160 -31.77 -8.32 7.73
C ASN A 160 -32.28 -6.88 7.79
N GLN A 161 -32.84 -6.45 8.93
CA GLN A 161 -33.35 -5.09 9.09
C GLN A 161 -32.23 -4.05 8.98
N SER A 162 -31.15 -4.20 9.76
CA SER A 162 -30.03 -3.24 9.74
C SER A 162 -29.31 -3.17 8.39
N ALA A 163 -29.29 -4.28 7.63
CA ALA A 163 -28.73 -4.31 6.29
C ALA A 163 -29.65 -3.60 5.28
N VAL A 164 -30.98 -3.82 5.36
CA VAL A 164 -31.97 -3.08 4.56
C VAL A 164 -31.89 -1.58 4.85
N ASP A 165 -31.84 -1.19 6.12
CA ASP A 165 -31.81 0.21 6.53
C ASP A 165 -30.56 0.91 6.01
N LEU A 166 -29.40 0.24 6.07
CA LEU A 166 -28.15 0.75 5.51
C LEU A 166 -28.22 0.91 4.00
N ILE A 167 -28.68 -0.12 3.28
CA ILE A 167 -28.82 -0.09 1.81
C ILE A 167 -29.80 1.02 1.40
N PHE A 168 -30.93 1.14 2.09
CA PHE A 168 -31.95 2.15 1.81
C PHE A 168 -31.38 3.56 1.97
N GLN A 169 -30.73 3.84 3.10
CA GLN A 169 -30.10 5.15 3.36
C GLN A 169 -29.01 5.46 2.33
N PHE A 170 -28.19 4.48 1.96
CA PHE A 170 -27.15 4.66 0.96
C PHE A 170 -27.71 4.89 -0.45
N ARG A 171 -28.87 4.29 -0.79
CA ARG A 171 -29.59 4.62 -2.03
C ARG A 171 -30.11 6.05 -2.02
N GLU A 172 -30.71 6.50 -0.92
CA GLU A 172 -31.21 7.88 -0.79
C GLU A 172 -30.09 8.91 -0.94
N GLN A 173 -28.92 8.62 -0.39
CA GLN A 173 -27.75 9.50 -0.45
C GLN A 173 -26.94 9.36 -1.76
N ALA A 174 -27.37 8.49 -2.68
CA ALA A 174 -26.65 8.14 -3.92
C ALA A 174 -25.22 7.62 -3.67
N TYR A 175 -25.01 6.97 -2.53
CA TYR A 175 -23.78 6.26 -2.17
C TYR A 175 -23.69 4.87 -2.84
N ILE A 176 -24.83 4.32 -3.24
CA ILE A 176 -24.90 3.16 -4.13
C ILE A 176 -25.76 3.50 -5.37
N ASP A 177 -25.42 2.89 -6.50
CA ASP A 177 -26.13 3.07 -7.76
C ASP A 177 -27.32 2.10 -7.92
N LYS A 178 -27.94 2.09 -9.12
CA LYS A 178 -29.10 1.25 -9.42
C LYS A 178 -28.79 -0.25 -9.44
N ASP A 179 -27.52 -0.60 -9.59
CA ASP A 179 -27.00 -1.97 -9.60
C ASP A 179 -26.40 -2.35 -8.23
N ASP A 180 -26.67 -1.56 -7.19
CA ASP A 180 -26.13 -1.69 -5.83
C ASP A 180 -24.60 -1.62 -5.76
N LYS A 181 -23.95 -0.99 -6.75
CA LYS A 181 -22.50 -0.72 -6.70
C LYS A 181 -22.24 0.52 -5.88
N ILE A 182 -21.18 0.45 -5.06
CA ILE A 182 -20.71 1.60 -4.29
C ILE A 182 -20.16 2.66 -5.26
N THR A 183 -20.62 3.90 -5.09
CA THR A 183 -20.22 5.03 -5.92
C THR A 183 -19.00 5.75 -5.33
N ASP A 184 -18.27 6.48 -6.18
CA ASP A 184 -17.17 7.36 -5.73
C ASP A 184 -17.64 8.44 -4.75
N LYS A 185 -18.94 8.76 -4.72
CA LYS A 185 -19.53 9.70 -3.78
C LYS A 185 -19.44 9.19 -2.34
N LEU A 186 -19.66 7.88 -2.12
CA LEU A 186 -19.49 7.28 -0.79
C LEU A 186 -18.03 7.33 -0.35
N VAL A 187 -17.11 7.05 -1.27
CA VAL A 187 -15.67 7.08 -0.98
C VAL A 187 -15.23 8.47 -0.54
N LYS A 188 -15.65 9.53 -1.25
CA LYS A 188 -15.41 10.92 -0.83
C LYS A 188 -16.01 11.24 0.54
N ALA A 189 -17.24 10.80 0.81
CA ALA A 189 -17.85 11.03 2.12
C ALA A 189 -17.11 10.29 3.25
N ILE A 190 -16.51 9.13 2.98
CA ILE A 190 -15.65 8.41 3.93
C ILE A 190 -14.33 9.16 4.18
N GLU A 191 -13.78 9.85 3.16
CA GLU A 191 -12.57 10.67 3.28
C GLU A 191 -12.81 11.92 4.11
N GLU A 192 -13.95 12.59 3.90
CA GLU A 192 -14.35 13.81 4.59
C GLU A 192 -14.96 13.55 5.98
N ASP A 193 -15.11 12.27 6.37
CA ASP A 193 -15.79 11.82 7.59
C ASP A 193 -17.27 12.28 7.69
N THR A 194 -17.91 12.57 6.55
CA THR A 194 -19.29 13.07 6.44
C THR A 194 -20.33 11.97 6.25
N VAL A 195 -19.93 10.69 6.26
CA VAL A 195 -20.88 9.57 6.12
C VAL A 195 -21.90 9.55 7.25
N GLU A 196 -23.17 9.59 6.86
CA GLU A 196 -24.29 9.35 7.75
C GLU A 196 -24.65 7.86 7.73
N LEU A 197 -24.92 7.31 8.92
CA LEU A 197 -25.30 5.91 9.10
C LEU A 197 -26.61 5.82 9.89
N PRO A 198 -27.35 4.71 9.75
CA PRO A 198 -28.47 4.40 10.62
C PRO A 198 -28.04 4.45 12.10
N THR A 199 -28.92 4.89 12.99
CA THR A 199 -28.63 5.13 14.42
C THR A 199 -27.97 3.93 15.11
N GLU A 200 -28.33 2.71 14.74
CA GLU A 200 -27.75 1.47 15.28
C GLU A 200 -26.30 1.21 14.85
N LEU A 201 -25.89 1.73 13.68
CA LEU A 201 -24.59 1.50 13.07
C LEU A 201 -23.59 2.64 13.34
N VAL A 202 -24.04 3.79 13.86
CA VAL A 202 -23.19 4.93 14.23
C VAL A 202 -22.01 4.52 15.14
N PRO A 203 -22.18 3.68 16.19
CA PRO A 203 -21.06 3.25 17.04
C PRO A 203 -20.02 2.39 16.31
N PHE A 204 -20.34 1.91 15.10
CA PHE A 204 -19.52 1.02 14.27
C PHE A 204 -19.07 1.69 12.97
N LYS A 205 -19.16 3.03 12.87
CA LYS A 205 -18.86 3.81 11.67
C LYS A 205 -17.55 3.38 10.99
N ALA A 206 -16.46 3.30 11.75
CA ALA A 206 -15.15 2.90 11.22
C ALA A 206 -15.18 1.52 10.53
N SER A 207 -15.83 0.53 11.13
CA SER A 207 -15.94 -0.82 10.57
C SER A 207 -16.81 -0.86 9.32
N VAL A 208 -17.90 -0.08 9.31
CA VAL A 208 -18.78 0.03 8.13
C VAL A 208 -18.03 0.68 6.98
N CYS A 209 -17.34 1.80 7.23
CA CYS A 209 -16.53 2.48 6.22
C CYS A 209 -15.43 1.56 5.65
N GLU A 210 -14.72 0.82 6.50
CA GLU A 210 -13.71 -0.15 6.05
C GLU A 210 -14.32 -1.25 5.17
N LEU A 211 -15.51 -1.75 5.53
CA LEU A 211 -16.23 -2.73 4.75
C LEU A 211 -16.63 -2.19 3.37
N MET A 212 -17.19 -0.98 3.33
CA MET A 212 -17.60 -0.31 2.09
C MET A 212 -16.40 -0.03 1.18
N GLN A 213 -15.29 0.43 1.74
CA GLN A 213 -14.05 0.63 1.00
C GLN A 213 -13.56 -0.67 0.37
N LYS A 214 -13.53 -1.78 1.13
CA LYS A 214 -13.13 -3.09 0.58
C LYS A 214 -14.03 -3.55 -0.57
N ILE A 215 -15.34 -3.34 -0.46
CA ILE A 215 -16.30 -3.68 -1.52
C ILE A 215 -16.03 -2.82 -2.75
N HIS A 216 -15.86 -1.50 -2.60
CA HIS A 216 -15.55 -0.58 -3.70
C HIS A 216 -14.21 -0.90 -4.38
N THR A 217 -13.15 -1.18 -3.61
CA THR A 217 -11.85 -1.59 -4.15
C THR A 217 -11.94 -2.89 -4.93
N THR A 218 -12.68 -3.87 -4.42
CA THR A 218 -12.89 -5.16 -5.11
C THR A 218 -13.70 -4.94 -6.40
N ALA A 219 -14.70 -4.06 -6.37
CA ALA A 219 -15.55 -3.72 -7.51
C ALA A 219 -14.83 -2.98 -8.62
N ASN A 220 -13.90 -2.11 -8.24
CA ASN A 220 -13.12 -1.27 -9.16
C ASN A 220 -11.72 -1.82 -9.41
N PHE A 221 -11.44 -3.06 -8.96
CA PHE A 221 -10.21 -3.73 -9.31
C PHE A 221 -10.18 -3.97 -10.81
N GLN A 222 -9.39 -3.16 -11.50
CA GLN A 222 -9.11 -3.38 -12.91
C GLN A 222 -7.93 -4.35 -13.00
N ALA A 223 -8.19 -5.53 -13.56
CA ALA A 223 -7.12 -6.38 -14.06
C ALA A 223 -6.26 -5.53 -15.01
N SER A 224 -4.93 -5.63 -14.86
CA SER A 224 -3.92 -4.74 -15.46
C SER A 224 -4.24 -4.28 -16.88
N ALA A 225 -3.89 -3.02 -17.18
CA ALA A 225 -4.02 -2.43 -18.50
C ALA A 225 -3.30 -3.24 -19.59
N ASP A 226 -3.86 -3.21 -20.81
CA ASP A 226 -3.11 -3.58 -22.00
C ASP A 226 -1.91 -2.63 -22.12
N GLY A 227 -0.69 -3.12 -21.91
CA GLY A 227 0.53 -2.31 -22.02
C GLY A 227 0.74 -1.73 -23.43
N LYS A 228 -0.01 -2.17 -24.46
CA LYS A 228 -0.05 -1.50 -25.77
C LYS A 228 -0.96 -0.28 -25.82
N ALA A 229 -1.83 -0.10 -24.84
CA ALA A 229 -2.69 1.07 -24.69
C ALA A 229 -1.97 2.25 -24.03
N ASP A 230 -0.78 2.01 -23.46
CA ASP A 230 0.15 3.07 -23.07
C ASP A 230 0.60 3.81 -24.32
N ASN A 231 0.23 5.08 -24.40
CA ASN A 231 0.63 5.96 -25.49
C ASN A 231 1.81 6.86 -25.12
N ILE A 232 2.23 6.83 -23.86
CA ILE A 232 3.45 7.46 -23.37
C ILE A 232 4.37 6.35 -22.83
N ASP A 233 5.56 6.22 -23.42
CA ASP A 233 6.62 5.31 -22.98
C ASP A 233 7.96 6.04 -23.09
N ILE A 234 8.44 6.57 -21.96
CA ILE A 234 9.66 7.37 -21.88
C ILE A 234 10.66 6.64 -20.99
N SER A 235 11.78 6.23 -21.58
CA SER A 235 12.80 5.43 -20.89
C SER A 235 13.53 6.23 -19.81
N ASP A 236 13.85 7.49 -20.12
CA ASP A 236 14.64 8.41 -19.30
C ASP A 236 13.88 9.75 -19.22
N PHE A 237 12.90 9.80 -18.32
CA PHE A 237 12.02 10.95 -18.20
C PHE A 237 12.68 11.99 -17.29
N LYS A 238 13.16 13.06 -17.94
CA LYS A 238 13.94 14.12 -17.31
C LYS A 238 13.12 15.39 -17.14
N PRO A 239 13.49 16.26 -16.19
CA PRO A 239 12.85 17.54 -16.02
C PRO A 239 12.99 18.43 -17.26
N ASN A 240 11.94 19.18 -17.57
CA ASN A 240 11.90 20.14 -18.67
C ASN A 240 12.48 21.52 -18.26
N ALA A 241 12.31 22.53 -19.10
CA ALA A 241 12.82 23.88 -18.84
C ALA A 241 12.25 24.54 -17.57
N ASN A 242 11.08 24.12 -17.07
CA ASN A 242 10.52 24.65 -15.84
C ASN A 242 11.36 24.30 -14.61
N PHE A 243 12.07 23.17 -14.61
CA PHE A 243 13.00 22.82 -13.53
C PHE A 243 14.11 23.86 -13.39
N ALA A 244 14.59 24.40 -14.51
CA ALA A 244 15.65 25.40 -14.53
C ALA A 244 15.17 26.83 -14.18
N LYS A 245 13.87 27.05 -13.96
CA LYS A 245 13.34 28.33 -13.50
C LYS A 245 14.00 28.71 -12.17
N LYS A 246 14.40 29.97 -12.05
CA LYS A 246 15.08 30.48 -10.85
C LYS A 246 14.22 30.28 -9.61
N GLU A 247 12.92 30.42 -9.77
CA GLU A 247 11.87 30.29 -8.77
C GLU A 247 11.81 28.87 -8.20
N PHE A 248 11.83 27.85 -9.06
CA PHE A 248 11.85 26.45 -8.66
C PHE A 248 13.21 26.06 -8.07
N GLN A 249 14.30 26.54 -8.65
CA GLN A 249 15.64 26.29 -8.11
C GLN A 249 15.82 26.90 -6.71
N ASP A 250 15.23 28.08 -6.44
CA ASP A 250 15.26 28.67 -5.10
C ASP A 250 14.46 27.82 -4.09
N LEU A 251 13.29 27.30 -4.48
CA LEU A 251 12.55 26.30 -3.67
C LEU A 251 13.43 25.09 -3.38
N TRP A 252 13.92 24.47 -4.45
CA TRP A 252 14.63 23.20 -4.39
C TRP A 252 15.89 23.31 -3.53
N ASN A 253 16.66 24.39 -3.68
CA ASN A 253 17.86 24.62 -2.89
C ASN A 253 17.59 24.76 -1.37
N LYS A 254 16.41 25.24 -0.99
CA LYS A 254 15.99 25.35 0.41
C LYS A 254 15.55 24.00 0.99
N ILE A 255 14.79 23.21 0.23
CA ILE A 255 14.21 21.94 0.73
C ILE A 255 15.10 20.71 0.53
N LYS A 256 16.09 20.75 -0.37
CA LYS A 256 16.94 19.59 -0.68
C LYS A 256 17.95 19.24 0.42
N ILE A 257 18.03 20.00 1.51
CA ILE A 257 18.96 19.77 2.61
C ILE A 257 18.46 18.59 3.44
N LYS A 258 19.28 17.54 3.57
CA LYS A 258 18.94 16.41 4.44
C LYS A 258 19.05 16.85 5.89
N THR A 259 18.13 16.36 6.70
CA THR A 259 18.14 16.59 8.14
C THR A 259 18.29 15.28 8.89
N VAL A 260 18.86 15.36 10.08
CA VAL A 260 18.80 14.31 11.09
C VAL A 260 17.93 14.83 12.22
N TYR A 261 17.29 13.91 12.94
CA TYR A 261 16.52 14.27 14.11
C TYR A 261 17.15 13.71 15.37
N GLU A 262 17.03 14.46 16.45
CA GLU A 262 17.28 14.02 17.80
C GLU A 262 15.96 14.03 18.55
N VAL A 263 15.75 13.04 19.41
CA VAL A 263 14.55 13.00 20.26
C VAL A 263 14.95 12.82 21.70
N ASP A 264 14.50 13.73 22.55
CA ASP A 264 14.56 13.53 23.99
C ASP A 264 13.39 12.66 24.44
N PHE A 265 13.68 11.59 25.17
CA PHE A 265 12.71 10.55 25.46
C PHE A 265 12.78 10.10 26.92
N SER A 266 11.69 10.30 27.64
CA SER A 266 11.52 9.81 29.00
C SER A 266 10.86 8.43 29.00
N ASP A 267 11.61 7.41 29.37
CA ASP A 267 11.09 6.05 29.60
C ASP A 267 9.92 6.06 30.61
N GLU A 268 10.00 6.89 31.65
CA GLU A 268 8.97 6.97 32.68
C GLU A 268 7.65 7.54 32.16
N GLU A 269 7.72 8.55 31.30
CA GLU A 269 6.56 9.14 30.65
C GLU A 269 5.90 8.14 29.70
N LEU A 270 6.70 7.49 28.83
CA LEU A 270 6.18 6.43 27.94
C LEU A 270 5.48 5.34 28.74
N ILE A 271 6.12 4.84 29.81
CA ILE A 271 5.54 3.77 30.62
C ILE A 271 4.20 4.22 31.20
N LYS A 272 4.15 5.41 31.80
CA LYS A 272 2.93 5.96 32.42
C LYS A 272 1.80 6.11 31.40
N ASN A 273 2.08 6.70 30.25
CA ASN A 273 1.06 6.94 29.23
C ASN A 273 0.60 5.64 28.58
N SER A 274 1.54 4.74 28.27
CA SER A 274 1.25 3.41 27.70
C SER A 274 0.34 2.61 28.62
N VAL A 275 0.64 2.57 29.92
CA VAL A 275 -0.21 1.92 30.93
C VAL A 275 -1.62 2.52 30.91
N SER A 276 -1.75 3.85 30.98
CA SER A 276 -3.07 4.49 30.96
C SER A 276 -3.85 4.21 29.68
N LYS A 277 -3.19 4.09 28.52
CA LYS A 277 -3.85 3.83 27.23
C LYS A 277 -4.24 2.37 27.11
N ILE A 278 -3.37 1.44 27.48
CA ILE A 278 -3.65 -0.01 27.50
C ILE A 278 -4.86 -0.28 28.38
N ASP A 279 -4.91 0.26 29.60
CA ASP A 279 -6.03 0.05 30.52
C ASP A 279 -7.36 0.67 30.06
N LYS A 280 -7.33 1.64 29.14
CA LYS A 280 -8.53 2.31 28.62
C LYS A 280 -9.01 1.75 27.29
N LYS A 281 -8.09 1.32 26.43
CA LYS A 281 -8.35 1.01 25.01
C LYS A 281 -8.12 -0.45 24.63
N LEU A 282 -7.43 -1.25 25.45
CA LEU A 282 -7.11 -2.62 25.07
C LEU A 282 -8.39 -3.43 24.87
N SER A 283 -8.52 -3.99 23.67
CA SER A 283 -9.62 -4.86 23.27
C SER A 283 -9.04 -6.11 22.63
N VAL A 284 -9.13 -7.24 23.35
CA VAL A 284 -8.62 -8.53 22.89
C VAL A 284 -9.74 -9.31 22.20
N LYS A 285 -9.51 -9.69 20.94
CA LYS A 285 -10.47 -10.49 20.16
C LYS A 285 -10.56 -11.90 20.72
N LYS A 286 -11.77 -12.35 21.06
CA LYS A 286 -12.01 -13.75 21.42
C LYS A 286 -11.88 -14.62 20.17
N VAL A 287 -11.28 -15.80 20.33
CA VAL A 287 -11.22 -16.77 19.24
C VAL A 287 -12.61 -17.36 19.05
N ILE A 288 -13.11 -17.32 17.81
CA ILE A 288 -14.39 -17.85 17.41
C ILE A 288 -14.11 -19.07 16.54
N VAL A 289 -14.73 -20.19 16.86
CA VAL A 289 -14.62 -21.42 16.09
C VAL A 289 -15.96 -21.67 15.41
N HIS A 290 -15.93 -21.78 14.09
CA HIS A 290 -17.08 -22.18 13.29
C HIS A 290 -16.99 -23.69 13.07
N ILE A 291 -17.89 -24.43 13.70
CA ILE A 291 -17.98 -25.88 13.59
C ILE A 291 -19.12 -26.20 12.62
N THR A 292 -18.74 -26.66 11.43
CA THR A 292 -19.68 -27.15 10.42
C THR A 292 -19.60 -28.67 10.37
N GLU A 293 -20.71 -29.33 10.65
CA GLU A 293 -20.86 -30.77 10.42
C GLU A 293 -21.76 -30.98 9.19
N GLY A 294 -21.41 -31.96 8.36
CA GLY A 294 -22.19 -32.30 7.18
C GLY A 294 -22.26 -33.81 6.96
N GLU A 295 -23.39 -34.24 6.41
CA GLU A 295 -23.62 -35.63 6.03
C GLU A 295 -23.86 -35.74 4.53
N GLN A 296 -23.48 -36.87 3.96
CA GLN A 296 -23.71 -37.16 2.55
C GLN A 296 -25.20 -37.44 2.31
N LYS A 297 -25.79 -36.84 1.25
CA LYS A 297 -27.19 -37.08 0.86
C LYS A 297 -27.42 -38.58 0.63
N LYS A 298 -28.50 -39.14 1.18
CA LYS A 298 -28.85 -40.57 1.01
C LYS A 298 -29.10 -40.99 -0.44
N ASN A 299 -29.63 -40.09 -1.25
CA ASN A 299 -29.85 -40.30 -2.68
C ASN A 299 -29.01 -39.29 -3.45
N ILE A 300 -28.13 -39.79 -4.31
CA ILE A 300 -27.24 -39.00 -5.14
C ILE A 300 -27.47 -39.41 -6.59
N ASP A 301 -27.75 -38.44 -7.44
CA ASP A 301 -27.77 -38.63 -8.89
C ASP A 301 -26.57 -37.91 -9.54
N GLU A 302 -26.38 -38.16 -10.83
CA GLU A 302 -25.28 -37.59 -11.61
C GLU A 302 -25.32 -36.04 -11.63
N SER A 303 -26.51 -35.45 -11.51
CA SER A 303 -26.69 -33.99 -11.50
C SER A 303 -26.19 -33.37 -10.20
N VAL A 304 -26.47 -34.01 -9.06
CA VAL A 304 -26.01 -33.60 -7.72
C VAL A 304 -24.51 -33.81 -7.53
N LEU A 305 -23.92 -34.82 -8.19
CA LEU A 305 -22.46 -35.01 -8.21
C LEU A 305 -21.74 -33.95 -9.05
N LYS A 306 -22.28 -33.60 -10.21
CA LYS A 306 -21.71 -32.57 -11.09
C LYS A 306 -21.83 -31.17 -10.51
N SER A 307 -22.84 -30.89 -9.69
CA SER A 307 -23.01 -29.60 -9.03
C SER A 307 -22.18 -29.45 -7.74
N GLY A 308 -21.56 -30.53 -7.24
CA GLY A 308 -20.82 -30.51 -5.97
C GLY A 308 -21.70 -30.48 -4.72
N ASP A 309 -23.00 -30.68 -4.88
CA ASP A 309 -24.01 -30.48 -3.82
C ASP A 309 -24.38 -31.80 -3.11
N SER A 310 -23.41 -32.71 -3.00
CA SER A 310 -23.61 -34.07 -2.47
C SER A 310 -23.60 -34.14 -0.93
N MET A 311 -23.19 -33.05 -0.27
CA MET A 311 -23.13 -32.90 1.18
C MET A 311 -24.26 -31.98 1.66
N VAL A 312 -24.91 -32.32 2.77
CA VAL A 312 -25.86 -31.47 3.48
C VAL A 312 -25.23 -31.05 4.78
N LYS A 313 -25.20 -29.74 5.06
CA LYS A 313 -24.87 -29.24 6.39
C LYS A 313 -25.94 -29.70 7.38
N THR A 314 -25.57 -30.50 8.37
CA THR A 314 -26.48 -30.99 9.42
C THR A 314 -26.42 -30.12 10.67
N LYS A 315 -25.30 -29.43 10.90
CA LYS A 315 -25.10 -28.55 12.05
C LYS A 315 -24.10 -27.46 11.70
N ASP A 316 -24.41 -26.24 12.12
CA ASP A 316 -23.57 -25.06 11.94
C ASP A 316 -23.60 -24.30 13.27
N ILE A 317 -22.54 -24.43 14.07
CA ILE A 317 -22.45 -23.80 15.39
C ILE A 317 -21.22 -22.91 15.42
N THR A 318 -21.44 -21.69 15.91
CA THR A 318 -20.38 -20.76 16.24
C THR A 318 -20.16 -20.79 17.74
N GLU A 319 -19.03 -21.32 18.20
CA GLU A 319 -18.66 -21.32 19.61
C GLU A 319 -17.53 -20.33 19.87
N LYS A 320 -17.58 -19.65 21.02
CA LYS A 320 -16.42 -18.91 21.52
C LYS A 320 -15.48 -19.94 22.11
N ALA A 321 -14.27 -20.06 21.56
CA ALA A 321 -13.27 -20.93 22.14
C ALA A 321 -12.97 -20.47 23.57
N ASP A 322 -12.84 -21.43 24.49
CA ASP A 322 -12.29 -21.15 25.81
C ASP A 322 -10.86 -20.60 25.70
N SER A 323 -10.44 -19.91 26.77
CA SER A 323 -9.12 -19.28 26.92
C SER A 323 -7.99 -20.18 26.39
N LEU A 324 -7.41 -19.83 25.23
CA LEU A 324 -6.45 -20.65 24.47
C LEU A 324 -5.01 -20.63 25.04
N LEU A 325 -4.85 -20.51 26.36
CA LEU A 325 -3.57 -20.87 26.98
C LEU A 325 -3.46 -22.40 27.01
N GLY A 326 -3.24 -22.98 25.83
CA GLY A 326 -2.81 -24.38 25.70
C GLY A 326 -1.38 -24.57 26.23
N ALA A 327 -0.74 -25.69 25.88
CA ALA A 327 0.64 -25.98 26.30
C ALA A 327 1.72 -25.07 25.64
N VAL A 328 1.32 -24.19 24.72
CA VAL A 328 2.23 -23.31 23.98
C VAL A 328 2.76 -22.22 24.90
N LYS A 329 4.09 -22.12 25.00
CA LYS A 329 4.77 -21.05 25.74
C LYS A 329 4.95 -19.84 24.83
N TYR A 330 4.48 -18.69 25.28
CA TYR A 330 4.66 -17.41 24.60
C TYR A 330 5.80 -16.61 25.27
N ASP A 331 6.72 -16.08 24.47
CA ASP A 331 7.64 -15.04 24.95
C ASP A 331 6.95 -13.67 24.89
N LEU A 332 5.97 -13.44 25.79
CA LEU A 332 5.16 -12.21 25.81
C LEU A 332 6.02 -10.94 25.78
N ILE A 333 7.08 -10.89 26.60
CA ILE A 333 7.96 -9.73 26.67
C ILE A 333 8.77 -9.61 25.38
N GLY A 334 9.27 -10.72 24.85
CA GLY A 334 10.08 -10.71 23.62
C GLY A 334 9.31 -10.28 22.39
N GLU A 335 8.10 -10.81 22.20
CA GLU A 335 7.26 -10.46 21.05
C GLU A 335 6.87 -8.97 21.08
N ILE A 336 6.39 -8.47 22.23
CA ILE A 336 6.07 -7.03 22.37
C ILE A 336 7.33 -6.17 22.21
N ALA A 337 8.46 -6.58 22.78
CA ALA A 337 9.72 -5.83 22.64
C ALA A 337 10.19 -5.75 21.18
N LYS A 338 10.06 -6.84 20.42
CA LYS A 338 10.42 -6.91 19.01
C LYS A 338 9.51 -6.02 18.15
N GLU A 339 8.20 -6.12 18.36
CA GLU A 339 7.21 -5.38 17.57
C GLU A 339 7.18 -3.88 17.92
N ALA A 340 7.36 -3.52 19.19
CA ALA A 340 7.44 -2.13 19.65
C ALA A 340 8.85 -1.51 19.50
N ARG A 341 9.87 -2.32 19.18
CA ARG A 341 11.30 -1.96 19.18
C ARG A 341 11.73 -1.28 20.49
N LEU A 342 11.36 -1.90 21.62
CA LEU A 342 11.72 -1.43 22.96
C LEU A 342 12.57 -2.46 23.70
N ASN A 343 13.28 -1.99 24.73
CA ASN A 343 14.00 -2.88 25.62
C ASN A 343 13.03 -3.75 26.43
N ARG A 344 13.38 -5.03 26.62
CA ARG A 344 12.59 -5.99 27.42
C ARG A 344 12.27 -5.46 28.82
N LYS A 345 13.18 -4.68 29.42
CA LYS A 345 12.99 -4.04 30.74
C LYS A 345 11.83 -3.04 30.73
N THR A 346 11.72 -2.20 29.71
CA THR A 346 10.66 -1.19 29.57
C THR A 346 9.32 -1.87 29.35
N VAL A 347 9.26 -2.88 28.48
CA VAL A 347 8.05 -3.69 28.27
C VAL A 347 7.60 -4.38 29.56
N ALA A 348 8.54 -4.97 30.30
CA ALA A 348 8.23 -5.57 31.60
C ALA A 348 7.65 -4.55 32.59
N ALA A 349 8.22 -3.33 32.64
CA ALA A 349 7.72 -2.27 33.49
C ALA A 349 6.31 -1.78 33.11
N ILE A 350 5.97 -1.76 31.81
CA ILE A 350 4.60 -1.47 31.34
C ILE A 350 3.65 -2.57 31.80
N LEU A 351 3.97 -3.84 31.49
CA LEU A 351 3.11 -4.99 31.81
C LEU A 351 2.91 -5.21 33.32
N GLN A 352 3.87 -4.82 34.15
CA GLN A 352 3.74 -4.87 35.62
C GLN A 352 2.81 -3.79 36.19
N LYS A 353 2.60 -2.69 35.46
CA LYS A 353 1.85 -1.52 35.94
C LYS A 353 0.43 -1.42 35.41
N ILE A 354 0.07 -2.19 34.38
CA ILE A 354 -1.32 -2.29 33.90
C ILE A 354 -2.20 -2.99 34.93
N ARG A 355 -3.51 -2.74 34.87
CA ARG A 355 -4.45 -3.39 35.80
C ARG A 355 -4.48 -4.91 35.60
N ALA A 356 -4.74 -5.63 36.69
CA ALA A 356 -4.75 -7.09 36.70
C ALA A 356 -5.84 -7.68 35.78
N ASP A 357 -7.00 -7.03 35.66
CA ASP A 357 -8.07 -7.41 34.74
C ASP A 357 -7.66 -7.21 33.27
N THR A 358 -6.98 -6.10 32.96
CA THR A 358 -6.41 -5.84 31.64
C THR A 358 -5.38 -6.90 31.26
N PHE A 359 -4.44 -7.22 32.15
CA PHE A 359 -3.43 -8.25 31.91
C PHE A 359 -4.05 -9.65 31.76
N HIS A 360 -5.17 -9.93 32.44
CA HIS A 360 -5.87 -11.20 32.32
C HIS A 360 -6.37 -11.47 30.89
N GLN A 361 -6.60 -10.43 30.08
CA GLN A 361 -6.98 -10.59 28.67
C GLN A 361 -5.92 -11.33 27.84
N PHE A 362 -4.65 -11.34 28.26
CA PHE A 362 -3.61 -12.15 27.64
C PHE A 362 -3.97 -13.65 27.62
N LYS A 363 -4.65 -14.13 28.67
CA LYS A 363 -5.09 -15.53 28.74
C LYS A 363 -6.14 -15.85 27.69
N VAL A 364 -6.99 -14.87 27.37
CA VAL A 364 -8.14 -15.03 26.47
C VAL A 364 -7.68 -15.26 25.04
N ASN A 365 -6.77 -14.41 24.55
CA ASN A 365 -6.12 -14.57 23.25
C ASN A 365 -4.72 -13.93 23.28
N PRO A 366 -3.66 -14.75 23.49
CA PRO A 366 -2.29 -14.26 23.56
C PRO A 366 -1.83 -13.45 22.35
N GLU A 367 -2.15 -13.90 21.13
CA GLU A 367 -1.71 -13.24 19.89
C GLU A 367 -2.39 -11.89 19.70
N SER A 368 -3.71 -11.83 19.91
CA SER A 368 -4.43 -10.56 19.84
C SER A 368 -3.99 -9.60 20.95
N PHE A 369 -3.67 -10.10 22.15
CA PHE A 369 -3.15 -9.26 23.23
C PHE A 369 -1.79 -8.68 22.86
N ILE A 370 -0.84 -9.51 22.39
CA ILE A 370 0.50 -9.06 21.98
C ILE A 370 0.37 -7.96 20.92
N LYS A 371 -0.36 -8.24 19.85
CA LYS A 371 -0.54 -7.31 18.72
C LYS A 371 -1.15 -5.96 19.16
N GLU A 372 -2.24 -5.99 19.92
CA GLU A 372 -2.92 -4.75 20.33
C GLU A 372 -2.11 -3.96 21.37
N VAL A 373 -1.41 -4.63 22.30
CA VAL A 373 -0.51 -3.95 23.23
C VAL A 373 0.68 -3.32 22.50
N SER A 374 1.34 -4.06 21.61
CA SER A 374 2.42 -3.54 20.77
C SER A 374 2.00 -2.30 19.99
N LYS A 375 0.80 -2.35 19.39
CA LYS A 375 0.23 -1.23 18.66
C LYS A 375 -0.01 -0.01 19.55
N ILE A 376 -0.67 -0.17 20.70
CA ILE A 376 -0.90 0.94 21.65
C ILE A 376 0.42 1.56 22.11
N ILE A 377 1.44 0.75 22.39
CA ILE A 377 2.78 1.23 22.78
C ILE A 377 3.42 2.02 21.63
N ASN A 378 3.36 1.52 20.39
CA ASN A 378 3.88 2.23 19.22
C ASN A 378 3.15 3.56 18.99
N ASP A 379 1.84 3.61 19.18
CA ASP A 379 1.04 4.84 19.06
C ASP A 379 1.44 5.88 20.11
N GLU A 380 1.67 5.45 21.35
CA GLU A 380 2.08 6.34 22.43
C GLU A 380 3.52 6.82 22.25
N LYS A 381 4.43 5.93 21.83
CA LYS A 381 5.80 6.29 21.45
C LYS A 381 5.79 7.36 20.37
N ALA A 382 5.02 7.16 19.31
CA ALA A 382 4.88 8.13 18.23
C ALA A 382 4.32 9.49 18.69
N THR A 383 3.44 9.50 19.69
CA THR A 383 2.89 10.74 20.26
C THR A 383 3.89 11.45 21.17
N THR A 384 4.62 10.70 22.00
CA THR A 384 5.59 11.28 22.95
C THR A 384 6.76 11.92 22.21
N LEU A 385 7.25 11.25 21.16
CA LEU A 385 8.39 11.70 20.37
C LEU A 385 8.10 12.99 19.59
N ILE A 386 6.82 13.29 19.27
CA ILE A 386 6.50 14.44 18.43
C ILE A 386 6.78 15.77 19.09
N ASN A 387 6.61 15.87 20.40
CA ASN A 387 6.80 17.14 21.11
C ASN A 387 8.28 17.42 21.37
N SER A 388 9.10 16.39 21.54
CA SER A 388 10.52 16.49 21.89
C SER A 388 11.49 16.34 20.72
N ILE A 389 11.00 16.04 19.51
CA ILE A 389 11.86 15.96 18.32
C ILE A 389 12.41 17.33 17.94
N VAL A 390 13.71 17.34 17.65
CA VAL A 390 14.44 18.49 17.11
C VAL A 390 15.15 18.03 15.84
N TYR A 391 14.91 18.73 14.73
CA TYR A 391 15.60 18.49 13.47
C TYR A 391 16.82 19.39 13.35
N SER A 392 17.93 18.83 12.89
CA SER A 392 19.18 19.53 12.60
C SER A 392 19.58 19.32 11.14
N LYS A 393 20.03 20.39 10.50
CA LYS A 393 20.54 20.36 9.11
C LYS A 393 21.83 19.55 9.05
N THR A 394 22.02 18.85 7.93
CA THR A 394 23.29 18.18 7.61
C THR A 394 23.95 18.87 6.41
N ASP A 395 25.22 18.56 6.17
CA ASP A 395 25.93 18.99 4.96
C ASP A 395 25.51 18.20 3.70
N ASN A 396 24.67 17.18 3.86
CA ASN A 396 24.21 16.34 2.76
C ASN A 396 22.96 16.95 2.12
N THR A 397 22.91 16.91 0.78
CA THR A 397 21.74 17.33 0.01
C THR A 397 21.26 16.22 -0.92
N TYR A 398 20.00 16.27 -1.32
CA TYR A 398 19.53 15.49 -2.47
C TYR A 398 20.16 16.01 -3.76
N GLU A 399 20.55 15.09 -4.64
CA GLU A 399 21.00 15.42 -6.00
C GLU A 399 19.79 15.62 -6.92
N ASP A 400 19.91 16.49 -7.91
CA ASP A 400 18.85 16.75 -8.90
C ASP A 400 18.44 15.51 -9.70
N LYS A 401 19.32 14.48 -9.76
CA LYS A 401 19.02 13.18 -10.37
C LYS A 401 17.83 12.46 -9.74
N ILE A 402 17.40 12.86 -8.55
CA ILE A 402 16.19 12.35 -7.91
C ILE A 402 14.94 12.61 -8.76
N PHE A 403 14.95 13.65 -9.61
CA PHE A 403 13.89 13.95 -10.58
C PHE A 403 14.07 13.21 -11.93
N THR A 404 14.91 12.17 -11.98
CA THR A 404 15.01 11.32 -13.17
C THR A 404 14.17 10.08 -12.97
N VAL A 405 13.06 9.97 -13.71
CA VAL A 405 12.16 8.82 -13.62
C VAL A 405 12.53 7.82 -14.73
N ASN A 406 12.86 6.60 -14.33
CA ASN A 406 13.17 5.52 -15.27
C ASN A 406 11.88 4.82 -15.70
N ASN A 407 11.74 4.56 -17.01
CA ASN A 407 10.60 3.84 -17.59
C ASN A 407 9.23 4.44 -17.22
N PHE A 408 9.08 5.75 -17.41
CA PHE A 408 7.80 6.43 -17.23
C PHE A 408 6.81 5.96 -18.30
N LYS A 409 5.74 5.28 -17.88
CA LYS A 409 4.72 4.69 -18.75
C LYS A 409 3.31 4.99 -18.27
N GLY A 410 2.40 5.07 -19.22
CA GLY A 410 0.97 5.15 -18.95
C GLY A 410 0.19 5.66 -20.15
N SER A 411 -1.06 6.05 -19.91
CA SER A 411 -1.97 6.52 -20.95
C SER A 411 -2.55 7.89 -20.62
N LEU A 412 -2.52 8.81 -21.60
CA LEU A 412 -3.17 10.12 -21.52
C LEU A 412 -4.69 10.01 -21.25
N ASN A 413 -5.29 8.89 -21.68
CA ASN A 413 -6.72 8.62 -21.53
C ASN A 413 -7.09 8.09 -20.13
N SER A 414 -6.11 7.74 -19.29
CA SER A 414 -6.37 7.19 -17.96
C SER A 414 -5.59 7.91 -16.86
N ASN A 415 -4.28 7.69 -16.77
CA ASN A 415 -3.46 8.02 -15.61
C ASN A 415 -2.38 9.08 -15.89
N ILE A 416 -2.22 9.54 -17.13
CA ILE A 416 -1.30 10.63 -17.48
C ILE A 416 -2.07 11.90 -17.82
N LEU A 417 -1.55 13.04 -17.38
CA LEU A 417 -1.98 14.39 -17.73
C LEU A 417 -0.82 15.12 -18.43
N GLU A 418 -1.09 15.74 -19.57
CA GLU A 418 -0.16 16.68 -20.20
C GLU A 418 -0.24 18.02 -19.48
N VAL A 419 0.91 18.54 -19.04
CA VAL A 419 1.02 19.68 -18.14
C VAL A 419 2.09 20.65 -18.64
N LYS A 420 1.90 21.96 -18.40
CA LYS A 420 2.77 23.02 -18.94
C LYS A 420 3.51 23.78 -17.85
N LYS A 421 2.95 23.87 -16.64
CA LYS A 421 3.58 24.56 -15.50
C LYS A 421 4.40 23.58 -14.64
N HIS A 422 4.20 22.27 -14.77
CA HIS A 422 4.98 21.26 -14.07
C HIS A 422 6.46 21.22 -14.54
N VAL A 423 7.37 20.75 -13.68
CA VAL A 423 8.78 20.47 -14.05
C VAL A 423 8.97 19.33 -15.07
N TYR A 424 7.89 18.71 -15.53
CA TYR A 424 7.86 17.68 -16.56
C TYR A 424 6.75 18.02 -17.55
N ASP A 425 6.77 17.44 -18.74
CA ASP A 425 5.71 17.65 -19.75
C ASP A 425 4.48 16.75 -19.51
N TYR A 426 4.67 15.70 -18.73
CA TYR A 426 3.65 14.72 -18.36
C TYR A 426 3.68 14.47 -16.85
N LEU A 427 2.50 14.38 -16.26
CA LEU A 427 2.30 14.03 -14.85
C LEU A 427 1.48 12.75 -14.76
N LYS A 428 1.96 11.77 -14.01
CA LYS A 428 1.21 10.57 -13.66
C LYS A 428 0.43 10.82 -12.37
N THR A 429 -0.85 10.48 -12.38
CA THR A 429 -1.78 10.71 -11.27
C THR A 429 -2.38 9.38 -10.84
N ASP A 430 -2.35 9.11 -9.55
CA ASP A 430 -2.76 7.83 -8.95
C ASP A 430 -4.22 7.90 -8.46
N SER A 431 -4.76 9.10 -8.28
CA SER A 431 -6.17 9.32 -7.91
C SER A 431 -6.88 10.38 -8.75
N LYS A 432 -8.22 10.32 -8.76
CA LYS A 432 -9.05 11.35 -9.40
C LYS A 432 -8.89 12.72 -8.73
N ILE A 433 -8.64 12.74 -7.42
CA ILE A 433 -8.43 13.96 -6.63
C ILE A 433 -7.13 14.62 -7.07
N GLU A 434 -6.05 13.84 -7.13
CA GLU A 434 -4.74 14.28 -7.59
C GLU A 434 -4.81 14.83 -9.02
N ARG A 435 -5.50 14.12 -9.92
CA ARG A 435 -5.69 14.55 -11.31
C ARG A 435 -6.46 15.86 -11.42
N GLU A 436 -7.48 16.08 -10.59
CA GLU A 436 -8.23 17.33 -10.60
C GLU A 436 -7.41 18.48 -10.01
N PHE A 437 -6.73 18.23 -8.88
CA PHE A 437 -5.83 19.18 -8.25
C PHE A 437 -4.73 19.66 -9.20
N ALA A 438 -4.09 18.75 -9.95
CA ALA A 438 -3.10 19.09 -10.96
C ALA A 438 -3.66 19.97 -12.09
N LYS A 439 -4.89 19.73 -12.56
CA LYS A 439 -5.53 20.61 -13.54
C LYS A 439 -5.80 22.01 -12.98
N GLU A 440 -6.19 22.10 -11.71
CA GLU A 440 -6.40 23.37 -11.04
C GLU A 440 -5.09 24.16 -10.91
N LEU A 441 -3.96 23.50 -10.58
CA LEU A 441 -2.63 24.11 -10.58
C LEU A 441 -2.22 24.63 -11.97
N GLU A 442 -2.56 23.90 -13.05
CA GLU A 442 -2.29 24.35 -14.42
C GLU A 442 -3.03 25.64 -14.79
N ILE A 443 -4.25 25.83 -14.29
CA ILE A 443 -5.07 27.01 -14.58
C ILE A 443 -4.76 28.16 -13.62
N GLY A 444 -4.44 27.84 -12.37
CA GLY A 444 -4.27 28.76 -11.24
C GLY A 444 -3.04 29.69 -11.29
N GLU A 445 -2.85 30.45 -10.21
CA GLU A 445 -1.77 31.45 -10.01
C GLU A 445 -0.42 30.80 -9.64
N VAL A 446 -0.10 29.67 -10.28
CA VAL A 446 1.12 28.90 -10.06
C VAL A 446 2.13 29.20 -11.17
N LEU A 447 3.38 29.50 -10.79
CA LEU A 447 4.50 29.72 -11.72
C LEU A 447 5.10 28.41 -12.21
N VAL A 448 5.30 27.50 -11.27
CA VAL A 448 5.93 26.21 -11.46
C VAL A 448 5.64 25.32 -10.26
N TYR A 449 5.44 24.03 -10.51
CA TYR A 449 5.27 23.04 -9.46
C TYR A 449 5.89 21.70 -9.85
N SER A 450 6.07 20.84 -8.86
CA SER A 450 6.47 19.45 -9.04
C SER A 450 5.73 18.56 -8.07
N LYS A 451 5.32 17.36 -8.52
CA LYS A 451 5.19 16.21 -7.61
C LYS A 451 6.60 15.83 -7.15
N LEU A 452 6.85 15.74 -5.86
CA LEU A 452 8.17 15.37 -5.35
C LEU A 452 8.41 13.87 -5.62
N PRO A 453 9.62 13.46 -6.03
CA PRO A 453 9.89 12.05 -6.28
C PRO A 453 9.82 11.22 -4.98
N ASN A 454 9.39 9.97 -5.08
CA ASN A 454 9.26 9.07 -3.92
C ASN A 454 10.56 8.85 -3.15
N ASP A 455 11.72 8.99 -3.81
CA ASP A 455 13.03 8.92 -3.15
C ASP A 455 13.31 10.13 -2.22
N PHE A 456 12.52 11.21 -2.29
CA PHE A 456 12.63 12.36 -1.39
C PHE A 456 12.01 12.02 -0.03
N LYS A 457 12.80 11.38 0.83
CA LYS A 457 12.34 10.86 2.12
C LYS A 457 12.81 11.69 3.32
N ILE A 458 11.87 12.31 4.04
CA ILE A 458 12.10 12.95 5.33
C ILE A 458 12.12 11.85 6.42
N PRO A 459 13.21 11.71 7.20
CA PRO A 459 13.27 10.72 8.24
C PRO A 459 12.38 11.13 9.42
N THR A 460 11.49 10.24 9.87
CA THR A 460 10.68 10.44 11.08
C THR A 460 10.83 9.23 12.02
N PRO A 461 10.49 9.37 13.32
CA PRO A 461 10.56 8.24 14.25
C PRO A 461 9.57 7.11 13.97
N VAL A 462 8.57 7.33 13.11
CA VAL A 462 7.55 6.35 12.72
C VAL A 462 7.68 5.87 11.27
N GLY A 463 8.85 6.08 10.67
CA GLY A 463 9.14 5.73 9.29
C GLY A 463 9.38 6.96 8.42
N ASN A 464 9.86 6.75 7.21
CA ASN A 464 10.08 7.87 6.30
C ASN A 464 8.75 8.47 5.82
N TYR A 465 8.80 9.76 5.50
CA TYR A 465 7.68 10.51 4.93
C TYR A 465 8.12 11.16 3.62
N ASN A 466 7.29 11.08 2.59
CA ASN A 466 7.49 11.79 1.32
C ASN A 466 6.30 12.76 1.16
N PRO A 467 6.54 14.07 1.07
CA PRO A 467 5.47 15.00 0.75
C PRO A 467 5.12 14.94 -0.73
N ASP A 468 3.85 15.15 -1.10
CA ASP A 468 3.42 15.00 -2.50
C ASP A 468 3.90 16.13 -3.42
N TRP A 469 3.70 17.39 -3.03
CA TRP A 469 3.87 18.52 -3.96
C TRP A 469 4.88 19.55 -3.49
N ALA A 470 5.50 20.24 -4.44
CA ALA A 470 6.35 21.41 -4.24
C ALA A 470 5.89 22.49 -5.22
N ILE A 471 5.25 23.54 -4.71
CA ILE A 471 4.50 24.52 -5.51
C ILE A 471 5.09 25.92 -5.30
N VAL A 472 5.26 26.68 -6.39
CA VAL A 472 5.67 28.09 -6.37
C VAL A 472 4.59 28.97 -6.97
N PHE A 473 4.04 29.88 -6.17
CA PHE A 473 3.01 30.85 -6.60
C PHE A 473 3.57 32.11 -7.25
N ASP A 474 2.79 32.70 -8.14
CA ASP A 474 2.95 34.07 -8.63
C ASP A 474 2.04 34.98 -7.79
N THR A 475 2.58 35.77 -6.86
CA THR A 475 1.74 36.74 -6.13
C THR A 475 2.40 38.11 -6.06
N ASP A 476 1.58 39.17 -6.21
CA ASP A 476 2.02 40.57 -6.13
C ASP A 476 2.44 40.99 -4.71
N LYS A 477 2.01 40.25 -3.67
CA LYS A 477 2.21 40.60 -2.25
C LYS A 477 3.35 39.82 -1.58
N PHE A 478 3.57 38.58 -1.98
CA PHE A 478 4.63 37.71 -1.46
C PHE A 478 5.39 37.10 -2.63
N LYS A 479 6.66 37.45 -2.81
CA LYS A 479 7.51 36.73 -3.77
C LYS A 479 7.78 35.33 -3.21
N TYR A 480 7.10 34.35 -3.83
CA TYR A 480 7.20 32.91 -3.60
C TYR A 480 6.62 32.43 -2.28
N VAL A 481 5.39 31.91 -2.34
CA VAL A 481 4.92 30.96 -1.31
C VAL A 481 5.33 29.58 -1.79
N TYR A 482 6.25 28.97 -1.06
CA TYR A 482 6.64 27.60 -1.30
C TYR A 482 5.71 26.71 -0.50
N PHE A 483 4.82 26.01 -1.21
CA PHE A 483 3.86 25.16 -0.56
C PHE A 483 4.19 23.70 -0.76
N ILE A 484 4.20 22.97 0.34
CA ILE A 484 4.24 21.53 0.32
C ILE A 484 2.88 21.02 0.76
N ALA A 485 2.21 20.36 -0.18
CA ALA A 485 0.88 19.84 -0.03
C ALA A 485 0.91 18.33 0.05
N GLU A 486 0.06 17.78 0.91
CA GLU A 486 -0.35 16.38 0.89
C GLU A 486 -1.76 16.31 0.30
N THR A 487 -1.98 15.45 -0.70
CA THR A 487 -3.30 15.14 -1.23
C THR A 487 -3.79 13.81 -0.66
N LYS A 488 -4.95 13.82 0.02
CA LYS A 488 -5.46 12.61 0.67
C LYS A 488 -5.82 11.52 -0.34
N GLY A 489 -5.16 10.37 -0.25
CA GLY A 489 -5.53 9.14 -0.95
C GLY A 489 -6.70 8.41 -0.29
N SER A 490 -7.49 7.71 -1.09
CA SER A 490 -8.81 7.16 -0.72
C SER A 490 -8.79 5.80 0.00
N MET A 491 -7.61 5.23 0.30
CA MET A 491 -7.48 3.79 0.62
C MET A 491 -6.82 3.45 1.95
N GLU A 492 -6.63 4.40 2.86
CA GLU A 492 -6.01 4.11 4.16
C GLU A 492 -7.03 3.80 5.27
N SER A 493 -6.79 2.70 6.00
CA SER A 493 -7.51 2.38 7.23
C SER A 493 -7.35 3.50 8.27
N MET A 494 -8.31 3.66 9.18
CA MET A 494 -8.28 4.71 10.21
C MET A 494 -6.97 4.75 11.02
N GLN A 495 -6.32 3.60 11.21
CA GLN A 495 -5.03 3.48 11.90
C GLN A 495 -3.86 4.00 11.06
N LEU A 496 -3.87 3.75 9.75
CA LEU A 496 -2.84 4.25 8.84
C LEU A 496 -2.91 5.78 8.77
N ARG A 497 -4.12 6.35 8.71
CA ARG A 497 -4.34 7.81 8.80
C ARG A 497 -3.78 8.45 10.08
N GLU A 498 -3.84 7.76 11.23
CA GLU A 498 -3.26 8.29 12.47
C GLU A 498 -1.72 8.32 12.43
N ILE A 499 -1.08 7.33 11.81
CA ILE A 499 0.38 7.29 11.63
C ILE A 499 0.81 8.33 10.59
N GLU A 500 0.11 8.41 9.47
CA GLU A 500 0.31 9.40 8.42
C GLU A 500 0.19 10.82 8.97
N LYS A 501 -0.86 11.10 9.76
CA LYS A 501 -0.99 12.40 10.45
C LYS A 501 0.21 12.73 11.32
N LYS A 502 0.77 11.74 12.05
CA LYS A 502 2.00 11.96 12.83
C LYS A 502 3.21 12.22 11.92
N LYS A 503 3.37 11.48 10.81
CA LYS A 503 4.43 11.74 9.82
C LYS A 503 4.37 13.18 9.27
N ILE A 504 3.16 13.67 8.97
CA ILE A 504 2.91 15.05 8.53
C ILE A 504 3.33 16.05 9.60
N ASP A 505 2.97 15.82 10.87
CA ASP A 505 3.35 16.68 11.98
C ASP A 505 4.90 16.69 12.21
N TYR A 506 5.58 15.57 11.98
CA TYR A 506 7.05 15.52 11.95
C TYR A 506 7.63 16.32 10.78
N ALA A 507 7.02 16.22 9.60
CA ALA A 507 7.43 16.98 8.43
C ALA A 507 7.30 18.50 8.65
N LYS A 508 6.25 18.95 9.34
CA LYS A 508 6.11 20.36 9.77
C LYS A 508 7.35 20.83 10.53
N LYS A 509 7.75 20.08 11.56
CA LYS A 509 8.95 20.39 12.35
C LYS A 509 10.24 20.33 11.53
N HIS A 510 10.33 19.42 10.56
CA HIS A 510 11.46 19.37 9.63
C HIS A 510 11.57 20.67 8.81
N PHE A 511 10.48 21.12 8.18
CA PHE A 511 10.49 22.34 7.38
C PHE A 511 10.68 23.61 8.23
N GLU A 512 10.15 23.64 9.46
CA GLU A 512 10.43 24.70 10.43
C GLU A 512 11.94 24.77 10.76
N ALA A 513 12.60 23.62 10.96
CA ALA A 513 14.04 23.56 11.25
C ALA A 513 14.91 23.96 10.04
N LEU A 514 14.39 23.89 8.81
CA LEU A 514 15.07 24.47 7.66
C LEU A 514 15.13 26.01 7.73
N GLY A 515 14.27 26.64 8.53
CA GLY A 515 14.40 28.04 8.91
C GLY A 515 14.09 29.03 7.78
N HIS A 516 13.24 28.63 6.84
CA HIS A 516 12.82 29.44 5.71
C HIS A 516 11.39 29.93 5.93
N SER A 517 11.22 31.20 6.34
CA SER A 517 9.91 31.80 6.68
C SER A 517 8.95 31.93 5.49
N ASP A 518 9.49 31.85 4.28
CA ASP A 518 8.80 31.86 2.99
C ASP A 518 8.30 30.46 2.56
N ILE A 519 8.69 29.40 3.28
CA ILE A 519 8.17 28.05 3.08
C ILE A 519 7.02 27.78 4.03
N LYS A 520 5.84 27.49 3.46
CA LYS A 520 4.65 27.03 4.17
C LYS A 520 4.46 25.54 3.88
N PHE A 521 4.35 24.71 4.92
CA PHE A 521 3.98 23.31 4.78
C PHE A 521 2.59 23.11 5.39
N ASP A 522 1.64 22.55 4.65
CA ASP A 522 0.37 22.18 5.23
C ASP A 522 -0.41 21.14 4.42
N VAL A 523 -1.38 20.49 5.08
CA VAL A 523 -2.26 19.51 4.45
C VAL A 523 -3.39 20.25 3.72
N ILE A 524 -3.67 19.86 2.48
CA ILE A 524 -4.74 20.46 1.67
C ILE A 524 -5.59 19.36 1.03
N SER A 525 -6.87 19.65 0.79
CA SER A 525 -7.74 18.70 0.08
C SER A 525 -8.07 19.17 -1.33
N THR A 526 -8.01 20.49 -1.58
CA THR A 526 -8.36 21.14 -2.85
C THR A 526 -7.42 22.30 -3.17
N TYR A 527 -7.46 22.79 -4.41
CA TYR A 527 -6.77 24.02 -4.78
C TYR A 527 -7.31 25.25 -4.03
N ASP A 528 -8.60 25.29 -3.72
CA ASP A 528 -9.19 26.38 -2.94
C ASP A 528 -8.63 26.41 -1.50
N ASP A 529 -8.46 25.24 -0.86
CA ASP A 529 -7.80 25.15 0.46
C ASP A 529 -6.38 25.71 0.42
N LEU A 530 -5.65 25.36 -0.64
CA LEU A 530 -4.30 25.82 -0.89
C LEU A 530 -4.25 27.35 -1.03
N ILE A 531 -5.09 27.92 -1.87
CA ILE A 531 -5.16 29.38 -2.08
C ILE A 531 -5.54 30.10 -0.79
N ASN A 532 -6.51 29.59 -0.02
CA ASN A 532 -6.87 30.16 1.27
C ASN A 532 -5.67 30.20 2.23
N LYS A 533 -4.84 29.16 2.28
CA LYS A 533 -3.63 29.12 3.12
C LYS A 533 -2.48 29.99 2.60
N VAL A 534 -2.41 30.20 1.29
CA VAL A 534 -1.43 31.08 0.65
C VAL A 534 -1.78 32.55 0.91
N LEU A 535 -3.07 32.91 0.84
CA LEU A 535 -3.58 34.28 0.98
C LEU A 535 -3.80 34.74 2.45
N MET A 536 -3.83 33.81 3.41
CA MET A 536 -3.73 34.09 4.86
C MET A 536 -2.27 34.36 5.27
#